data_AF-A0A962CLI6-F1
#
_entry.id   AF-A0A962CLI6-F1
#
_cell.length_a   1.000
_cell.length_b   1.000
_cell.length_c   1.000
_cell.angle_alpha   90.00
_cell.angle_beta   90.00
_cell.angle_gamma   90.00
#
_symmetry.space_group_name_H-M   'P 1'
#
loop_
_entity.id
_entity.type
_entity.pdbx_description
1 polymer ?
#
loop_
_entity_poly.entity_id
_entity_poly.type
_entity_poly.pdbx_seq_one_letter_code
_entity_poly.pdbx_strand_id
1 'polypeptide(L)'
;MLLVSLPLHARDWYVANDGDNVAGDGTREKPYRTVTRVLDTSLGETRDGDVILLRGGTYHECDVRLRKRLTLRSMPGESAHIHCDLKVK
;
A
#
# COMPACT_ATOMS: atom_id res chain seq x y z
N MET A 1 26.62 -23.16 -13.39
CA MET A 1 25.61 -22.52 -12.52
C MET A 1 24.79 -21.59 -13.39
N LEU A 2 23.57 -21.99 -13.77
CA LEU A 2 22.71 -21.22 -14.68
C LEU A 2 21.89 -20.23 -13.85
N LEU A 3 22.15 -18.93 -13.99
CA LEU A 3 21.34 -17.87 -13.38
C LEU A 3 20.08 -17.69 -14.22
N VAL A 4 18.97 -18.26 -13.76
CA VAL A 4 17.64 -17.94 -14.31
C VAL A 4 17.22 -16.60 -13.71
N SER A 5 17.19 -15.56 -14.55
CA SER A 5 16.60 -14.27 -14.20
C SER A 5 15.08 -14.40 -14.19
N LEU A 6 14.47 -14.61 -13.02
CA LEU A 6 13.02 -14.48 -12.88
C LEU A 6 12.66 -12.99 -13.01
N PRO A 7 11.77 -12.60 -13.93
CA PRO A 7 11.27 -11.23 -13.96
C PRO A 7 10.64 -10.92 -12.61
N LEU A 8 11.14 -9.88 -11.94
CA LEU A 8 10.53 -9.33 -10.75
C LEU A 8 9.25 -8.61 -11.20
N HIS A 9 8.16 -9.35 -11.34
CA HIS A 9 6.88 -8.75 -11.67
C HIS A 9 6.45 -7.85 -10.52
N ALA A 10 6.24 -6.57 -10.84
CA ALA A 10 5.54 -5.64 -9.98
C ALA A 10 4.20 -6.25 -9.56
N ARG A 11 3.92 -6.23 -8.25
CA ARG A 11 2.67 -6.73 -7.67
C ARG A 11 1.78 -5.56 -7.29
N ASP A 12 0.47 -5.78 -7.40
CA ASP A 12 -0.54 -4.89 -6.86
C ASP A 12 -0.86 -5.26 -5.40
N TRP A 13 -0.88 -4.26 -4.52
CA TRP A 13 -1.29 -4.33 -3.13
C TRP A 13 -2.55 -3.51 -2.91
N TYR A 14 -3.53 -4.05 -2.18
CA TYR A 14 -4.81 -3.40 -1.97
C TYR A 14 -4.97 -2.94 -0.53
N VAL A 15 -5.43 -1.69 -0.37
CA VAL A 15 -5.72 -1.08 0.94
C VAL A 15 -7.13 -0.51 0.89
N ALA A 16 -7.91 -0.74 1.95
CA ALA A 16 -9.30 -0.32 2.06
C ALA A 16 -9.65 0.04 3.52
N ASN A 17 -10.51 1.04 3.74
CA ASN A 17 -10.92 1.45 5.09
C ASN A 17 -11.62 0.32 5.88
N ASP A 18 -12.25 -0.63 5.20
CA ASP A 18 -12.92 -1.83 5.73
C ASP A 18 -12.03 -3.09 5.72
N GLY A 19 -10.75 -2.96 5.37
CA GLY A 19 -9.77 -4.04 5.41
C GLY A 19 -9.27 -4.37 6.82
N ASP A 20 -8.26 -5.24 6.90
CA ASP A 20 -7.68 -5.71 8.17
C ASP A 20 -6.14 -5.73 8.11
N ASN A 21 -5.46 -5.20 9.14
CA ASN A 21 -3.99 -5.14 9.19
C ASN A 21 -3.33 -6.42 9.72
N VAL A 22 -4.12 -7.31 10.34
CA VAL A 22 -3.69 -8.57 10.95
C VAL A 22 -4.10 -9.75 10.08
N ALA A 23 -5.37 -9.80 9.67
CA ALA A 23 -5.93 -10.89 8.88
C ALA A 23 -5.95 -10.62 7.36
N GLY A 24 -5.76 -9.36 6.94
CA GLY A 24 -5.59 -9.01 5.53
C GLY A 24 -4.25 -9.54 5.00
N ASP A 25 -4.21 -9.85 3.70
CA ASP A 25 -3.00 -10.30 3.00
C ASP A 25 -2.64 -9.36 1.83
N GLY A 26 -3.31 -8.22 1.76
CA GLY A 26 -3.08 -7.18 0.77
C GLY A 26 -3.56 -7.55 -0.64
N THR A 27 -4.34 -8.62 -0.79
CA THR A 27 -5.08 -8.93 -2.02
C THR A 27 -6.35 -8.08 -2.12
N ARG A 28 -6.99 -8.10 -3.29
CA ARG A 28 -8.25 -7.38 -3.52
C ARG A 28 -9.37 -7.87 -2.61
N GLU A 29 -9.39 -9.17 -2.33
CA GLU A 29 -10.39 -9.85 -1.52
C GLU A 29 -10.16 -9.66 -0.01
N LYS A 30 -8.89 -9.49 0.40
CA LYS A 30 -8.48 -9.29 1.79
C LYS A 30 -7.48 -8.13 1.91
N PRO A 31 -7.94 -6.89 1.67
CA PRO A 31 -7.07 -5.73 1.67
C PRO A 31 -6.52 -5.42 3.07
N TYR A 32 -5.39 -4.74 3.12
CA TYR A 32 -4.94 -4.12 4.36
C TYR A 32 -5.83 -2.94 4.74
N ARG A 33 -5.88 -2.60 6.02
CA ARG A 33 -6.73 -1.50 6.51
C ARG A 33 -6.11 -0.12 6.32
N THR A 34 -4.79 -0.02 6.49
CA THR A 34 -4.07 1.25 6.55
C THR A 34 -2.95 1.33 5.53
N VAL A 35 -2.68 2.53 5.01
CA VAL A 35 -1.60 2.79 4.05
C VAL A 35 -0.23 2.55 4.69
N THR A 36 -0.05 2.91 5.96
CA THR A 36 1.21 2.68 6.70
C THR A 36 1.55 1.21 6.85
N ARG A 37 0.56 0.32 7.04
CA ARG A 37 0.78 -1.14 7.15
C ARG A 37 1.46 -1.76 5.93
N VAL A 38 1.07 -1.35 4.72
CA VAL A 38 1.67 -1.88 3.47
C VAL A 38 3.01 -1.20 3.17
N LEU A 39 3.21 0.04 3.63
CA LEU A 39 4.45 0.79 3.45
C LEU A 39 5.53 0.45 4.49
N ASP A 40 5.19 -0.30 5.54
CA ASP A 40 6.14 -0.70 6.58
C ASP A 40 7.23 -1.62 6.01
N THR A 41 8.42 -1.05 5.85
CA THR A 41 9.58 -1.76 5.30
C THR A 41 10.07 -2.88 6.19
N SER A 42 9.76 -2.87 7.49
CA SER A 42 10.17 -3.94 8.42
C SER A 42 9.45 -5.26 8.14
N LEU A 43 8.30 -5.20 7.47
CA LEU A 43 7.49 -6.37 7.12
C LEU A 43 7.92 -7.03 5.81
N GLY A 44 8.73 -6.34 5.00
CA GLY A 44 9.36 -6.92 3.80
C GLY A 44 8.40 -7.28 2.66
N GLU A 45 7.13 -6.88 2.72
CA GLU A 45 6.09 -7.29 1.77
C GLU A 45 6.27 -6.64 0.39
N THR A 46 6.41 -5.31 0.36
CA THR A 46 6.54 -4.54 -0.88
C THR A 46 7.93 -4.65 -1.50
N ARG A 47 8.02 -4.57 -2.82
CA ARG A 47 9.27 -4.53 -3.59
C ARG A 47 9.30 -3.33 -4.54
N ASP A 48 10.49 -2.98 -5.02
CA ASP A 48 10.61 -1.94 -6.04
C ASP A 48 9.79 -2.31 -7.28
N GLY A 49 8.98 -1.37 -7.77
CA GLY A 49 8.06 -1.53 -8.89
C GLY A 49 6.62 -1.80 -8.49
N ASP A 50 6.35 -2.20 -7.24
CA ASP A 50 5.00 -2.53 -6.79
C ASP A 50 4.03 -1.32 -6.83
N VAL A 51 2.76 -1.63 -7.00
CA VAL A 51 1.66 -0.67 -7.02
C VAL A 51 0.78 -0.87 -5.79
N ILE A 52 0.50 0.19 -5.06
CA ILE A 52 -0.45 0.21 -3.95
C ILE A 52 -1.72 0.90 -4.43
N LEU A 53 -2.81 0.16 -4.43
CA LEU A 53 -4.15 0.55 -4.84
C LEU A 53 -5.01 0.85 -3.62
N LEU A 54 -5.41 2.10 -3.47
CA LEU A 54 -6.28 2.55 -2.39
C LEU A 54 -7.75 2.51 -2.84
N ARG A 55 -8.61 1.84 -2.07
CA ARG A 55 -10.07 2.02 -2.21
C ARG A 55 -10.47 3.44 -1.82
N GLY A 56 -11.55 3.92 -2.41
CA GLY A 56 -12.11 5.24 -2.15
C GLY A 56 -12.52 5.40 -0.68
N GLY A 57 -12.23 6.57 -0.13
CA GLY A 57 -12.41 6.85 1.30
C GLY A 57 -11.34 7.79 1.84
N THR A 58 -11.42 8.07 3.14
CA THR A 58 -10.45 8.93 3.84
C THR A 58 -9.58 8.09 4.77
N TYR A 59 -8.27 8.16 4.59
CA TYR A 59 -7.26 7.50 5.43
C TYR A 59 -6.67 8.53 6.39
N HIS A 60 -7.01 8.44 7.67
CA HIS A 60 -6.53 9.36 8.71
C HIS A 60 -5.13 8.93 9.20
N GLU A 61 -4.11 9.23 8.41
CA GLU A 61 -2.73 8.77 8.63
C GLU A 61 -1.73 9.90 8.37
N CYS A 62 -0.82 10.13 9.33
CA CYS A 62 0.15 11.23 9.26
C CYS A 62 1.56 10.83 8.80
N ASP A 63 1.92 9.54 8.87
CA ASP A 63 3.27 9.07 8.56
C ASP A 63 3.35 8.23 7.28
N VAL A 64 2.70 8.69 6.21
CA VAL A 64 2.73 8.00 4.92
C VAL A 64 4.05 8.29 4.20
N ARG A 65 4.95 7.30 4.18
CA ARG A 65 6.32 7.42 3.63
C ARG A 65 6.61 6.33 2.61
N LEU A 66 6.82 6.71 1.36
CA LEU A 66 7.31 5.80 0.33
C LEU A 66 8.84 5.71 0.43
N ARG A 67 9.33 4.57 0.93
CA ARG A 67 10.78 4.30 1.11
C ARG A 67 11.40 3.45 0.00
N LYS A 68 10.60 2.99 -0.95
CA LYS A 68 10.96 2.16 -2.12
C LYS A 68 10.41 2.81 -3.39
N ARG A 69 10.83 2.33 -4.58
CA ARG A 69 10.23 2.78 -5.86
C ARG A 69 8.84 2.17 -6.01
N LEU A 70 7.84 2.78 -5.37
CA LEU A 70 6.45 2.31 -5.36
C LEU A 70 5.55 3.30 -6.09
N THR A 71 4.47 2.79 -6.68
CA THR A 71 3.37 3.64 -7.15
C THR A 71 2.23 3.58 -6.14
N LEU A 72 1.85 4.70 -5.54
CA LEU A 72 0.64 4.81 -4.72
C LEU A 72 -0.45 5.51 -5.52
N ARG A 73 -1.62 4.87 -5.70
CA ARG A 73 -2.74 5.47 -6.45
C ARG A 73 -4.09 5.00 -5.94
N SER A 74 -5.13 5.77 -6.23
CA SER A 74 -6.52 5.33 -6.07
C SER A 74 -6.85 4.18 -7.02
N MET A 75 -7.81 3.34 -6.64
CA MET A 75 -8.47 2.42 -7.56
C MET A 75 -9.08 3.17 -8.75
N PRO A 76 -9.08 2.58 -9.96
CA PRO A 76 -9.71 3.20 -11.11
C PRO A 76 -11.18 3.55 -10.84
N GLY A 77 -11.54 4.81 -11.06
CA GLY A 77 -12.91 5.33 -10.82
C GLY A 77 -13.21 5.69 -9.37
N GLU A 78 -12.27 5.51 -8.44
CA GLU A 78 -12.43 5.86 -7.02
C GLU A 78 -11.52 7.04 -6.63
N SER A 79 -11.82 7.69 -5.50
CA SER A 79 -10.99 8.77 -4.94
C SER A 79 -10.62 8.46 -3.49
N ALA A 80 -9.32 8.28 -3.23
CA ALA A 80 -8.76 8.12 -1.90
C ALA A 80 -8.16 9.45 -1.43
N HIS A 81 -8.50 9.86 -0.20
CA HIS A 81 -7.93 11.04 0.45
C HIS A 81 -7.11 10.60 1.66
N ILE A 82 -5.82 10.93 1.68
CA ILE A 82 -4.98 10.73 2.86
C ILE A 82 -5.02 12.04 3.64
N HIS A 83 -5.62 11.99 4.83
CA HIS A 83 -5.81 13.14 5.70
C HIS A 83 -4.91 13.02 6.92
N CYS A 84 -4.22 14.11 7.25
CA CYS A 84 -3.49 14.24 8.50
C CYS A 84 -3.83 15.58 9.14
N ASP A 85 -4.30 15.53 10.39
CA ASP A 85 -4.47 16.72 11.22
C ASP A 85 -3.11 17.18 11.75
N LEU A 86 -2.36 17.88 10.88
CA LEU A 86 -1.09 18.49 11.26
C LEU A 86 -1.36 19.62 12.26
N LYS A 87 -1.09 19.35 13.53
CA LYS A 87 -0.99 20.40 14.54
C LYS A 87 0.32 21.14 14.32
N VAL A 88 0.28 22.23 13.56
CA VAL A 88 1.39 23.18 13.49
C VAL A 88 1.54 23.80 14.89
N LYS A 89 2.71 23.62 15.49
CA LYS A 89 3.12 24.33 16.70
C LYS A 89 3.76 25.65 16.33
#